data_AF-A0A353RGW3-F1
#
_entry.id   AF-A0A353RGW3-F1
#
_cell.length_a   1.000
_cell.length_b   1.000
_cell.length_c   1.000
_cell.angle_alpha   90.00
_cell.angle_beta   90.00
_cell.angle_gamma   90.00
#
_symmetry.space_group_name_H-M   'P 1'
#
loop_
_entity.id
_entity.type
_entity.pdbx_description
1 polymer ?
#
loop_
_entity_poly.entity_id
_entity_poly.type
_entity_poly.pdbx_seq_one_letter_code
_entity_poly.pdbx_strand_id
1 'polypeptide(L)'
;KWANDFVTELRSIKTQNKEILQKIVGKKQLTQIKSAYDEASSRLLLLDYDGTLSAFVENPENAAPSEKLLEMLQSMAADKKNKVVINSGRNHQILDKWFAGLNVDFAAEHGIFYKENGKWHKNLLNDVVWDNEIME
;
A
#
# COMPACT_ATOMS: atom_id res chain seq x y z
N LYS A 1 -16.98 -33.33 -28.66
CA LYS A 1 -17.14 -32.78 -27.29
C LYS A 1 -15.77 -32.35 -26.74
N TRP A 2 -14.84 -33.28 -26.52
CA TRP A 2 -13.46 -33.02 -26.07
C TRP A 2 -12.69 -31.91 -26.80
N ALA A 3 -12.69 -31.87 -28.14
CA ALA A 3 -11.94 -30.85 -28.89
C ALA A 3 -12.41 -29.41 -28.60
N ASN A 4 -13.71 -29.22 -28.35
CA ASN A 4 -14.26 -27.90 -28.07
C ASN A 4 -13.96 -27.46 -26.63
N ASP A 5 -13.99 -28.41 -25.70
CA ASP A 5 -13.64 -28.20 -24.29
C ASP A 5 -12.14 -27.84 -24.18
N PHE A 6 -11.26 -28.58 -24.88
CA PHE A 6 -9.82 -28.31 -24.95
C PHE A 6 -9.49 -26.92 -25.53
N VAL A 7 -10.14 -26.52 -26.63
CA VAL A 7 -9.93 -25.19 -27.23
C VAL A 7 -10.44 -24.07 -26.30
N THR A 8 -11.53 -24.32 -25.57
CA THR A 8 -12.09 -23.37 -24.60
C THR A 8 -11.14 -23.17 -23.42
N GLU A 9 -10.59 -24.26 -22.90
CA GLU A 9 -9.64 -24.23 -21.79
C GLU A 9 -8.33 -23.52 -22.18
N LEU A 10 -7.80 -23.78 -23.37
CA LEU A 10 -6.63 -23.05 -23.92
C LEU A 10 -6.87 -21.55 -24.02
N ARG A 11 -8.08 -21.12 -24.43
CA ARG A 11 -8.44 -19.69 -24.48
C ARG A 11 -8.53 -19.10 -23.07
N SER A 12 -9.11 -19.82 -22.12
CA SER A 12 -9.18 -19.39 -20.72
C SER A 12 -7.79 -19.17 -20.14
N ILE A 13 -6.89 -20.16 -20.31
CA ILE A 13 -5.49 -20.07 -19.86
C ILE A 13 -4.76 -18.89 -20.51
N LYS A 14 -4.97 -18.66 -21.82
CA LYS A 14 -4.37 -17.51 -22.52
C LYS A 14 -4.84 -16.17 -21.93
N THR A 15 -6.12 -16.05 -21.59
CA THR A 15 -6.67 -14.83 -20.97
C THR A 15 -6.09 -14.62 -19.58
N GLN A 16 -6.06 -15.66 -18.74
CA GLN A 16 -5.45 -15.61 -17.42
C GLN A 16 -3.97 -15.25 -17.48
N ASN A 17 -3.22 -15.84 -18.41
CA ASN A 17 -1.80 -15.51 -18.63
C ASN A 17 -1.62 -14.05 -19.04
N LYS A 18 -2.52 -13.51 -19.88
CA LYS A 18 -2.48 -12.09 -20.25
C LYS A 18 -2.72 -11.19 -19.04
N GLU A 19 -3.67 -11.52 -18.18
CA GLU A 19 -3.95 -10.78 -16.95
C GLU A 19 -2.77 -10.84 -15.97
N ILE A 20 -2.15 -12.02 -15.80
CA ILE A 20 -0.94 -12.19 -14.97
C ILE A 20 0.21 -11.35 -15.52
N LEU A 21 0.46 -11.39 -16.84
CA LEU A 21 1.52 -10.62 -17.47
C LEU A 21 1.27 -9.11 -17.42
N GLN A 22 0.01 -8.68 -17.40
CA GLN A 22 -0.34 -7.26 -17.19
C GLN A 22 -0.04 -6.78 -15.76
N LYS A 23 -0.06 -7.67 -14.76
CA LYS A 23 0.33 -7.36 -13.38
C LYS A 23 1.84 -7.19 -13.22
N ILE A 24 2.65 -7.73 -14.15
CA ILE A 24 4.11 -7.58 -14.12
C ILE A 24 4.49 -6.23 -14.74
N VAL A 25 5.16 -5.39 -13.95
CA VAL A 25 5.75 -4.15 -14.46
C VAL A 25 6.96 -4.50 -15.33
N GLY A 26 6.73 -4.58 -16.64
CA GLY A 26 7.78 -4.76 -17.64
C GLY A 26 8.60 -3.49 -17.86
N LYS A 27 9.72 -3.62 -18.60
CA LYS A 27 10.63 -2.50 -18.91
C LYS A 27 9.90 -1.28 -19.50
N LYS A 28 8.94 -1.52 -20.39
CA LYS A 28 8.15 -0.44 -21.02
C LYS A 28 7.30 0.32 -19.99
N GLN A 29 6.59 -0.40 -19.14
CA GLN A 29 5.76 0.18 -18.07
C GLN A 29 6.63 0.95 -17.09
N LEU A 30 7.79 0.39 -16.71
CA LEU A 30 8.74 1.08 -15.83
C LEU A 30 9.24 2.39 -16.44
N THR A 31 9.58 2.40 -17.74
CA THR A 31 9.97 3.64 -18.44
C THR A 31 8.84 4.67 -18.43
N GLN A 32 7.59 4.24 -18.65
CA GLN A 32 6.43 5.14 -18.63
C GLN A 32 6.18 5.72 -17.23
N ILE A 33 6.21 4.89 -16.19
CA ILE A 33 6.08 5.32 -14.78
C ILE A 33 7.19 6.31 -14.45
N LYS A 34 8.42 6.03 -14.87
CA LYS A 34 9.56 6.91 -14.61
C LYS A 34 9.42 8.26 -15.33
N SER A 35 9.03 8.29 -16.61
CA SER A 35 8.79 9.56 -17.33
C SER A 35 7.73 10.39 -16.63
N ALA A 36 6.59 9.78 -16.29
CA ALA A 36 5.51 10.47 -15.58
C ALA A 36 5.96 11.00 -14.21
N TYR A 37 6.78 10.23 -13.47
CA TYR A 37 7.35 10.66 -12.20
C TYR A 37 8.33 11.82 -12.34
N ASP A 38 9.17 11.81 -13.38
CA ASP A 38 10.18 12.85 -13.61
C ASP A 38 9.54 14.17 -14.09
N GLU A 39 8.49 14.09 -14.91
CA GLU A 39 7.78 15.23 -15.49
C GLU A 39 6.79 15.91 -14.53
N ALA A 40 6.23 15.16 -13.58
CA ALA A 40 5.22 15.67 -12.66
C ALA A 40 5.76 16.77 -11.72
N SER A 41 4.95 17.81 -11.50
CA SER A 41 5.22 18.88 -10.54
C SER A 41 4.68 18.59 -9.14
N SER A 42 3.73 17.66 -9.02
CA SER A 42 3.14 17.18 -7.76
C SER A 42 2.82 15.70 -7.89
N ARG A 43 3.22 14.90 -6.89
CA ARG A 43 3.21 13.43 -6.93
C ARG A 43 2.65 12.88 -5.62
N LEU A 44 1.52 12.19 -5.70
CA LEU A 44 0.96 11.42 -4.60
C LEU A 44 1.44 9.98 -4.69
N LEU A 45 2.19 9.52 -3.70
CA LEU A 45 2.74 8.17 -3.62
C LEU A 45 2.04 7.43 -2.49
N LEU A 46 1.15 6.50 -2.85
CA LEU A 46 0.41 5.66 -1.90
C LEU A 46 1.11 4.31 -1.80
N LEU A 47 1.65 4.00 -0.63
CA LEU A 47 2.45 2.79 -0.40
C LEU A 47 1.76 1.90 0.62
N ASP A 48 1.41 0.69 0.21
CA ASP A 48 0.94 -0.34 1.15
C ASP A 48 2.11 -0.82 2.02
N TYR A 49 1.89 -1.00 3.32
CA TYR A 49 2.93 -1.45 4.24
C TYR A 49 2.93 -2.97 4.42
N ASP A 50 1.80 -3.52 4.84
CA ASP A 50 1.67 -4.90 5.33
C ASP A 50 1.66 -5.90 4.18
N GLY A 51 2.75 -6.65 4.02
CA GLY A 51 2.94 -7.59 2.91
C GLY A 51 3.58 -6.97 1.66
N THR A 52 3.80 -5.66 1.66
CA THR A 52 4.39 -4.92 0.53
C THR A 52 5.75 -4.32 0.89
N LEU A 53 5.80 -3.37 1.81
CA LEU A 53 7.06 -2.77 2.28
C LEU A 53 7.70 -3.57 3.42
N SER A 54 6.90 -4.31 4.18
CA SER A 54 7.33 -5.27 5.18
C SER A 54 6.70 -6.63 4.92
N ALA A 55 7.46 -7.70 5.08
CA ALA A 55 6.92 -9.06 4.98
C ALA A 55 5.91 -9.34 6.10
N PHE A 56 5.01 -10.29 5.85
CA PHE A 56 4.20 -10.87 6.92
C PHE A 56 5.09 -11.69 7.85
N VAL A 57 4.93 -11.46 9.15
CA VAL A 57 5.67 -12.14 10.21
C VAL A 57 4.68 -12.71 11.22
N GLU A 58 5.04 -13.82 11.87
CA GLU A 58 4.14 -14.49 12.84
C GLU A 58 3.76 -13.58 14.01
N ASN A 59 4.72 -12.79 14.51
CA ASN A 59 4.47 -11.79 15.53
C ASN A 59 4.42 -10.40 14.88
N PRO A 60 3.26 -9.71 14.88
CA PRO A 60 3.11 -8.39 14.26
C PRO A 60 4.14 -7.36 14.74
N GLU A 61 4.61 -7.42 15.99
CA GLU A 61 5.63 -6.51 16.53
C GLU A 61 7.00 -6.63 15.83
N ASN A 62 7.29 -7.80 15.24
CA ASN A 62 8.52 -8.04 14.49
C ASN A 62 8.49 -7.47 13.07
N ALA A 63 7.36 -6.91 12.63
CA ALA A 63 7.21 -6.32 11.29
C ALA A 63 7.68 -4.85 11.27
N ALA A 64 8.57 -4.46 12.18
CA ALA A 64 9.11 -3.11 12.22
C ALA A 64 9.88 -2.81 10.92
N PRO A 65 9.86 -1.55 10.45
CA PRO A 65 10.53 -1.20 9.21
C PRO A 65 12.05 -1.37 9.34
N SER A 66 12.68 -1.92 8.30
CA SER A 66 14.13 -1.97 8.24
C SER A 66 14.73 -0.56 8.09
N GLU A 67 15.97 -0.37 8.51
CA GLU A 67 16.70 0.89 8.34
C GLU A 67 16.73 1.34 6.88
N LYS A 68 17.00 0.43 5.95
CA LYS A 68 16.99 0.70 4.51
C LYS A 68 15.62 1.21 4.01
N LEU A 69 14.53 0.69 4.56
CA LEU A 69 13.18 1.16 4.22
C LEU A 69 12.96 2.58 4.74
N LEU A 70 13.38 2.86 5.98
CA LEU A 70 13.29 4.20 6.57
C LEU A 70 14.10 5.23 5.76
N GLU A 71 15.33 4.89 5.37
CA GLU A 71 16.17 5.74 4.52
C GLU A 71 15.53 6.02 3.16
N MET A 72 14.95 4.99 2.53
CA MET A 72 14.24 5.14 1.25
C MET A 72 13.05 6.10 1.39
N LEU A 73 12.21 5.89 2.40
CA LEU A 73 11.05 6.75 2.66
C LEU A 73 11.46 8.18 3.00
N GLN A 74 12.53 8.35 3.78
CA GLN A 74 13.10 9.65 4.12
C GLN A 74 13.60 10.40 2.87
N SER A 75 14.27 9.71 1.96
CA SER A 75 14.71 10.25 0.67
C SER A 75 13.53 10.64 -0.21
N MET A 76 12.50 9.79 -0.30
CA MET A 76 11.28 10.09 -1.05
C MET A 76 10.55 11.30 -0.48
N ALA A 77 10.43 11.41 0.84
CA ALA A 77 9.76 12.51 1.53
C ALA A 77 10.56 13.83 1.53
N ALA A 78 11.87 13.79 1.29
CA ALA A 78 12.70 14.98 1.18
C ALA A 78 12.44 15.77 -0.13
N ASP A 79 11.95 15.10 -1.18
CA ASP A 79 11.54 15.76 -2.40
C ASP A 79 10.19 16.46 -2.20
N LYS A 80 10.19 17.80 -2.25
CA LYS A 80 9.00 18.64 -2.01
C LYS A 80 7.86 18.42 -3.02
N LYS A 81 8.13 17.80 -4.17
CA LYS A 81 7.07 17.42 -5.12
C LYS A 81 6.32 16.15 -4.67
N ASN A 82 6.86 15.40 -3.72
CA ASN A 82 6.27 14.16 -3.21
C ASN A 82 5.39 14.42 -2.00
N LYS A 83 4.18 13.87 -2.05
CA LYS A 83 3.36 13.55 -0.89
C LYS A 83 3.38 12.03 -0.73
N VAL A 84 4.09 11.55 0.29
CA VAL A 84 4.21 10.12 0.59
C VAL A 84 3.18 9.76 1.65
N VAL A 85 2.33 8.78 1.34
CA VAL A 85 1.31 8.27 2.26
C VAL A 85 1.50 6.75 2.40
N ILE A 86 1.60 6.28 3.63
CA ILE A 86 1.67 4.85 3.94
C ILE A 86 0.28 4.36 4.34
N ASN A 87 -0.22 3.37 3.62
CA ASN A 87 -1.45 2.66 3.94
C ASN A 87 -1.12 1.38 4.72
N SER A 88 -1.68 1.22 5.91
CA SER A 88 -1.42 0.06 6.76
C SER A 88 -2.66 -0.34 7.55
N GLY A 89 -2.80 -1.65 7.82
CA GLY A 89 -3.80 -2.17 8.74
C GLY A 89 -3.45 -1.96 10.21
N ARG A 90 -2.23 -1.49 10.50
CA ARG A 90 -1.71 -1.37 11.87
C ARG A 90 -2.31 -0.20 12.64
N ASN A 91 -2.23 -0.32 13.96
CA ASN A 91 -2.61 0.73 14.90
C ASN A 91 -1.80 2.02 14.64
N HIS A 92 -2.44 3.18 14.66
CA HIS A 92 -1.78 4.45 14.41
C HIS A 92 -0.63 4.77 15.39
N GLN A 93 -0.71 4.32 16.65
CA GLN A 93 0.31 4.53 17.68
C GLN A 93 1.61 3.77 17.37
N ILE A 94 1.52 2.54 16.83
CA ILE A 94 2.72 1.78 16.47
C ILE A 94 3.40 2.38 15.24
N LEU A 95 2.61 2.87 14.28
CA LEU A 95 3.12 3.57 13.10
C LEU A 95 3.85 4.86 13.49
N ASP A 96 3.32 5.63 14.43
CA ASP A 96 4.02 6.81 14.97
C ASP A 96 5.35 6.46 15.61
N LYS A 97 5.41 5.35 16.36
CA LYS A 97 6.65 4.88 16.98
C LYS A 97 7.68 4.44 15.95
N TRP A 98 7.26 3.66 14.96
CA TRP A 98 8.17 3.08 13.96
C TRP A 98 8.70 4.08 12.94
N PHE A 99 7.89 5.07 12.58
CA PHE A 99 8.24 6.09 11.58
C PHE A 99 8.47 7.47 12.22
N ALA A 100 8.81 7.49 13.50
CA ALA A 100 9.08 8.72 14.23
C ALA A 100 10.14 9.57 13.51
N GLY A 101 9.83 10.85 13.30
CA GLY A 101 10.73 11.80 12.64
C GLY A 101 10.66 11.83 11.11
N LEU A 102 9.95 10.89 10.46
CA LEU A 102 9.75 10.93 9.01
C LEU A 102 8.59 11.85 8.64
N ASN A 103 8.76 12.64 7.58
CA ASN A 103 7.73 13.49 7.01
C ASN A 103 6.82 12.72 6.04
N VAL A 104 6.06 11.76 6.57
CA VAL A 104 5.11 10.94 5.81
C VAL A 104 3.74 10.97 6.47
N ASP A 105 2.72 10.85 5.63
CA ASP A 105 1.32 10.74 6.05
C ASP A 105 0.91 9.27 6.12
N PHE A 106 -0.23 9.00 6.77
CA PHE A 106 -0.69 7.64 7.00
C PHE A 106 -2.18 7.48 6.76
N ALA A 107 -2.58 6.31 6.28
CA ALA A 107 -3.89 5.72 6.52
C ALA A 107 -3.67 4.46 7.37
N ALA A 108 -4.25 4.44 8.56
CA ALA A 108 -4.04 3.40 9.58
C ALA A 108 -5.35 2.70 9.91
N GLU A 109 -5.25 1.49 10.50
CA GLU A 109 -6.40 0.71 10.96
C GLU A 109 -7.48 0.58 9.88
N HIS A 110 -7.07 0.19 8.67
CA HIS A 110 -7.96 0.07 7.50
C HIS A 110 -8.71 1.36 7.14
N GLY A 111 -8.13 2.52 7.45
CA GLY A 111 -8.67 3.84 7.11
C GLY A 111 -9.55 4.47 8.19
N ILE A 112 -9.67 3.84 9.37
CA ILE A 112 -10.34 4.43 10.55
C ILE A 112 -9.58 5.67 11.04
N PHE A 113 -8.26 5.69 10.89
CA PHE A 113 -7.43 6.85 11.21
C PHE A 113 -6.61 7.27 10.00
N TYR A 114 -6.40 8.57 9.83
CA TYR A 114 -5.39 9.09 8.91
C TYR A 114 -4.54 10.15 9.58
N LYS A 115 -3.28 10.24 9.17
CA LYS A 115 -2.36 11.29 9.58
C LYS A 115 -2.14 12.23 8.42
N GLU A 116 -2.42 13.50 8.62
CA GLU A 116 -2.15 14.55 7.64
C GLU A 116 -1.32 15.66 8.28
N ASN A 117 -0.19 16.01 7.66
CA ASN A 117 0.67 17.12 8.10
C ASN A 117 1.09 16.99 9.58
N GLY A 118 1.42 15.77 10.00
CA GLY A 118 1.86 15.48 11.37
C GLY A 118 0.72 15.26 12.38
N LYS A 119 -0.55 15.42 11.99
CA LYS A 119 -1.69 15.31 12.90
C LYS A 119 -2.57 14.11 12.56
N TRP A 120 -2.96 13.33 13.57
CA TRP A 120 -3.92 12.24 13.42
C TRP A 120 -5.37 12.74 13.45
N HIS A 121 -6.18 12.10 12.63
CA HIS A 121 -7.61 12.34 12.48
C HIS A 121 -8.32 10.99 12.53
N LYS A 122 -9.44 10.94 13.26
CA LYS A 122 -10.36 9.80 13.26
C LYS A 122 -11.36 10.00 12.13
N ASN A 123 -11.40 9.05 11.20
CA ASN A 123 -12.26 9.02 10.03
C ASN A 123 -13.54 8.21 10.29
N LEU A 124 -14.24 8.55 11.37
CA LEU A 124 -15.54 7.98 11.69
C LEU A 124 -16.58 9.08 11.67
N LEU A 125 -17.63 8.89 10.87
CA LEU A 125 -18.74 9.82 10.77
C LEU A 125 -19.63 9.78 12.02
N ASN A 126 -19.70 8.63 12.71
CA ASN A 126 -20.41 8.40 13.98
C ASN A 126 -19.69 7.30 14.77
N ASP A 127 -19.91 7.23 16.09
CA ASP A 127 -19.50 6.06 16.87
C ASP A 127 -20.31 4.85 16.40
N VAL A 128 -19.59 3.82 15.95
CA VAL A 128 -20.20 2.55 15.53
C VAL A 128 -20.64 1.83 16.79
N VAL A 129 -21.95 1.85 17.06
CA VAL A 129 -22.57 0.98 18.07
C VAL A 129 -22.65 -0.41 17.44
N TRP A 130 -21.69 -1.27 17.78
CA TRP A 130 -21.69 -2.66 17.36
C TRP A 130 -22.85 -3.40 18.04
N ASP A 131 -23.48 -4.31 17.30
CA ASP A 131 -24.51 -5.18 17.87
C ASP A 131 -23.88 -6.13 18.90
N ASN A 132 -24.64 -6.50 19.92
CA ASN A 132 -24.17 -7.36 21.01
C ASN A 132 -23.71 -8.73 20.50
N GLU A 133 -24.24 -9.19 19.37
CA GLU A 133 -23.83 -10.45 18.71
C GLU A 133 -22.37 -10.44 18.19
N ILE A 134 -21.77 -9.27 17.96
CA ILE A 134 -20.37 -9.14 17.51
C ILE A 134 -19.41 -8.96 18.70
N MET A 135 -19.94 -8.60 19.87
CA MET A 135 -19.18 -8.31 21.08
C MET A 135 -18.99 -9.54 22.00
N GLU A 136 -19.65 -10.67 21.71
CA GLU A 136 -19.43 -11.99 22.33
C GLU A 136 -18.40 -12.84 21.57
#